data_AF-A0A1V2A931-F1
#
_entry.id   AF-A0A1V2A931-F1
#
_cell.length_a   1.000
_cell.length_b   1.000
_cell.length_c   1.000
_cell.angle_alpha   90.00
_cell.angle_beta   90.00
_cell.angle_gamma   90.00
#
_symmetry.space_group_name_H-M   'P 1'
#
loop_
_entity.id
_entity.type
_entity.pdbx_description
1 polymer ?
#
loop_
_entity_poly.entity_id
_entity_poly.type
_entity_poly.pdbx_seq_one_letter_code
_entity_poly.pdbx_strand_id
1 'polypeptide(L)'
;MNKKTLKRQFITKTLIILLALSSVSGVLQLLFINEQIKTTVEKEAFMVANSIEQGIKSTNLAEKSIEKQIDSKMESYSRRVADMLKDKNLDEITNEDLMNIRDIIGLSGLTLIARTENGDNIVGVKSTEPSEIGFSIKEYSESGYANFDRLLKDESPVSDGFYSYMTDDMISLPISQSAANDGEQLFFKYAYYHETGTDYLINPFIEANEVYQFTQEVGPESWIKSTKENNEYVEEIAVLDPRVYKDPSLAEKVYPPLKEVVYGTFNYVNETDKKTLAGMVESTNVIKENGEHDGKKLHKMFLPTENGNVIYIALDYEEMSGPLYKHSLILIVTGLISLVSLFLLIAKFFNRIYENIEKIINQIKLLEEGDLTAKSKVNDGSELDKLSKTTNRMVEKLNQLVMDTQEQAKKTQRLSMILETDAAQSVDKMYALSTEATMKSREQLYEITEFLNSVLNVLESSEENSTIIKDIEKMRKVANDRTASVTNTTITLSDLMQSLHEQSSELTSISNKLLEHISKFKL
;
A
#
# COMPACT_ATOMS: atom_id res chain seq x y z
N MET A 1 41.51 -8.56 5.94
CA MET A 1 40.23 -8.27 5.24
C MET A 1 39.56 -9.59 4.88
N ASN A 2 38.56 -10.03 5.65
CA ASN A 2 37.85 -11.30 5.39
C ASN A 2 37.08 -11.22 4.05
N LYS A 3 37.53 -11.97 3.03
CA LYS A 3 36.79 -12.10 1.76
C LYS A 3 35.42 -12.70 2.05
N LYS A 4 34.38 -11.86 2.12
CA LYS A 4 32.99 -12.30 2.24
C LYS A 4 32.65 -13.16 1.02
N THR A 5 32.19 -14.39 1.24
CA THR A 5 31.74 -15.29 0.17
C THR A 5 30.62 -14.64 -0.64
N LEU A 6 30.53 -14.94 -1.95
CA LEU A 6 29.46 -14.45 -2.83
C LEU A 6 28.07 -14.70 -2.23
N LYS A 7 27.88 -15.86 -1.59
CA LYS A 7 26.68 -16.22 -0.80
C LYS A 7 26.31 -15.16 0.23
N ARG A 8 27.26 -14.79 1.10
CA ARG A 8 27.01 -13.81 2.16
C ARG A 8 26.74 -12.43 1.57
N GLN A 9 27.45 -12.04 0.52
CA GLN A 9 27.21 -10.76 -0.16
C GLN A 9 25.80 -10.69 -0.76
N PHE A 10 25.36 -11.75 -1.43
CA PHE A 10 24.02 -11.81 -2.02
C PHE A 10 22.93 -11.71 -0.94
N ILE A 11 22.97 -12.58 0.08
CA ILE A 11 21.97 -12.60 1.16
C ILE A 11 21.90 -11.24 1.88
N THR A 12 23.05 -10.64 2.20
CA THR A 12 23.09 -9.33 2.85
C THR A 12 22.52 -8.23 1.95
N LYS A 13 22.84 -8.21 0.65
CA LYS A 13 22.28 -7.23 -0.29
C LYS A 13 20.77 -7.37 -0.44
N THR A 14 20.27 -8.60 -0.58
CA THR A 14 18.82 -8.86 -0.65
C THR A 14 18.12 -8.41 0.62
N LEU A 15 18.68 -8.71 1.79
CA LEU A 15 18.10 -8.25 3.07
C LEU A 15 18.03 -6.73 3.16
N ILE A 16 19.11 -6.02 2.78
CA ILE A 16 19.14 -4.56 2.79
C ILE A 16 18.06 -3.98 1.86
N ILE A 17 17.92 -4.53 0.65
CA ILE A 17 16.90 -4.08 -0.32
C ILE A 17 15.50 -4.29 0.25
N LEU A 18 15.23 -5.47 0.82
CA LEU A 18 13.92 -5.76 1.42
C LEU A 18 13.63 -4.85 2.62
N LEU A 19 14.60 -4.60 3.49
CA LEU A 19 14.44 -3.66 4.60
C LEU A 19 14.17 -2.24 4.10
N ALA A 20 14.88 -1.78 3.06
CA ALA A 20 14.64 -0.47 2.47
C ALA A 20 13.21 -0.36 1.89
N LEU A 21 12.75 -1.39 1.16
CA LEU A 21 11.38 -1.45 0.64
C LEU A 21 10.35 -1.45 1.77
N SER A 22 10.58 -2.22 2.84
CA SER A 22 9.70 -2.26 4.01
C SER A 22 9.59 -0.90 4.69
N SER A 23 10.71 -0.20 4.86
CA SER A 23 10.73 1.13 5.49
C SER A 23 9.99 2.16 4.64
N VAL A 24 10.25 2.18 3.32
CA VAL A 24 9.56 3.10 2.39
C VAL A 24 8.06 2.82 2.38
N SER A 25 7.65 1.54 2.28
CA SER A 25 6.25 1.15 2.29
C SER A 25 5.57 1.49 3.62
N GLY A 26 6.25 1.28 4.76
CA GLY A 26 5.72 1.61 6.07
C GLY A 26 5.50 3.12 6.27
N VAL A 27 6.46 3.94 5.81
CA VAL A 27 6.32 5.41 5.84
C VAL A 27 5.16 5.86 4.96
N LEU A 28 5.06 5.35 3.72
CA LEU A 28 3.95 5.68 2.82
C LEU A 28 2.59 5.29 3.42
N GLN A 29 2.50 4.12 4.04
CA GLN A 29 1.29 3.65 4.69
C GLN A 29 0.87 4.57 5.86
N LEU A 30 1.83 5.03 6.66
CA LEU A 30 1.57 5.97 7.76
C LEU A 30 1.12 7.35 7.27
N LEU A 31 1.68 7.85 6.16
CA LEU A 31 1.23 9.11 5.55
C LEU A 31 -0.19 8.96 5.00
N PHE A 32 -0.47 7.87 4.29
CA PHE A 32 -1.78 7.61 3.69
C PHE A 32 -2.88 7.48 4.75
N ILE A 33 -2.63 6.74 5.85
CA ILE A 33 -3.65 6.55 6.89
C ILE A 33 -3.98 7.86 7.61
N ASN A 34 -2.99 8.72 7.87
CA ASN A 34 -3.23 10.01 8.51
C ASN A 34 -4.11 10.92 7.63
N GLU A 35 -3.85 10.95 6.32
CA GLU A 35 -4.65 11.72 5.37
C GLU A 35 -6.06 11.14 5.22
N GLN A 36 -6.18 9.81 5.22
CA GLN A 36 -7.46 9.12 5.15
C GLN A 36 -8.30 9.40 6.40
N ILE A 37 -7.71 9.33 7.60
CA ILE A 37 -8.40 9.67 8.86
C ILE A 37 -8.91 11.10 8.79
N LYS A 38 -8.04 12.07 8.45
CA LYS A 38 -8.41 13.47 8.35
C LYS A 38 -9.58 13.67 7.39
N THR A 39 -9.50 13.09 6.19
CA THR A 39 -10.55 13.20 5.18
C THR A 39 -11.86 12.57 5.62
N THR A 40 -11.81 11.41 6.27
CA THR A 40 -13.01 10.70 6.75
C THR A 40 -13.69 11.49 7.86
N VAL A 41 -12.92 11.97 8.85
CA VAL A 41 -13.43 12.78 9.96
C VAL A 41 -14.07 14.07 9.45
N GLU A 42 -13.43 14.78 8.51
CA GLU A 42 -13.99 16.00 7.93
C GLU A 42 -15.28 15.74 7.14
N LYS A 43 -15.33 14.65 6.38
CA LYS A 43 -16.56 14.26 5.65
C LYS A 43 -17.69 13.93 6.60
N GLU A 44 -17.41 13.20 7.67
CA GLU A 44 -18.40 12.83 8.68
C GLU A 44 -18.97 14.08 9.36
N ALA A 45 -18.11 15.00 9.80
CA ALA A 45 -18.52 16.26 10.40
C ALA A 45 -19.42 17.06 9.44
N PHE A 46 -19.05 17.14 8.16
CA PHE A 46 -19.83 17.86 7.15
C PHE A 46 -21.18 17.19 6.86
N MET A 47 -21.24 15.86 6.81
CA MET A 47 -22.50 15.13 6.64
C MET A 47 -23.45 15.37 7.81
N VAL A 48 -22.94 15.30 9.04
CA VAL A 48 -23.70 15.61 10.26
C VAL A 48 -24.20 17.05 10.22
N ALA A 49 -23.33 18.02 9.93
CA ALA A 49 -23.71 19.44 9.92
C ALA A 49 -24.78 19.76 8.89
N ASN A 50 -24.62 19.28 7.67
CA ASN A 50 -25.59 19.49 6.61
C ASN A 50 -26.92 18.80 6.92
N SER A 51 -26.90 17.64 7.59
CA SER A 51 -28.14 16.98 8.03
C SER A 51 -28.89 17.86 9.04
N ILE A 52 -28.18 18.48 9.98
CA ILE A 52 -28.77 19.40 10.96
C ILE A 52 -29.25 20.68 10.28
N GLU A 53 -28.44 21.29 9.41
CA GLU A 53 -28.82 22.49 8.65
C GLU A 53 -30.06 22.26 7.79
N GLN A 54 -30.10 21.13 7.08
CA GLN A 54 -31.25 20.75 6.26
C GLN A 54 -32.47 20.48 7.13
N GLY A 55 -32.29 19.84 8.29
CA GLY A 55 -33.36 19.66 9.29
C GLY A 55 -33.95 21.00 9.73
N ILE A 56 -33.11 21.95 10.15
CA ILE A 56 -33.52 23.31 10.53
C ILE A 56 -34.26 24.00 9.38
N LYS A 57 -33.71 23.95 8.17
CA LYS A 57 -34.31 24.59 6.98
C LYS A 57 -35.68 23.99 6.67
N SER A 58 -35.80 22.66 6.72
CA SER A 58 -37.04 21.95 6.47
C SER A 58 -38.10 22.25 7.54
N THR A 59 -37.73 22.28 8.83
CA THR A 59 -38.65 22.63 9.91
C THR A 59 -39.12 24.09 9.79
N ASN A 60 -38.20 25.03 9.55
CA ASN A 60 -38.55 26.45 9.37
C ASN A 60 -39.48 26.67 8.17
N LEU A 61 -39.28 25.94 7.07
CA LEU A 61 -40.18 25.99 5.91
C LEU A 61 -41.56 25.41 6.24
N ALA A 62 -41.61 24.30 6.98
CA ALA A 62 -42.87 23.69 7.42
C ALA A 62 -43.64 24.62 8.36
N GLU A 63 -42.96 25.21 9.36
CA GLU A 63 -43.52 26.18 10.30
C GLU A 63 -44.14 27.37 9.56
N LYS A 64 -43.38 28.03 8.67
CA LYS A 64 -43.89 29.14 7.85
C LYS A 64 -45.09 28.75 6.98
N SER A 65 -45.11 27.52 6.47
CA SER A 65 -46.21 27.02 5.64
C SER A 65 -47.46 26.69 6.45
N ILE A 66 -47.30 26.19 7.67
CA ILE A 66 -48.41 25.95 8.61
C ILE A 66 -48.97 27.30 9.06
N GLU A 67 -48.09 28.21 9.47
CA GLU A 67 -48.45 29.55 9.90
C GLU A 67 -49.21 30.33 8.84
N LYS A 68 -48.75 30.30 7.58
CA LYS A 68 -49.46 30.95 6.47
C LYS A 68 -50.89 30.42 6.28
N GLN A 69 -51.12 29.12 6.48
CA GLN A 69 -52.47 28.55 6.41
C GLN A 69 -53.34 29.02 7.57
N ILE A 70 -52.73 29.13 8.76
CA ILE A 70 -53.41 29.69 9.92
C ILE A 70 -53.74 31.17 9.67
N ASP A 71 -52.83 31.96 9.10
CA ASP A 71 -53.07 33.36 8.75
C ASP A 71 -54.28 33.53 7.82
N SER A 72 -54.38 32.73 6.75
CA SER A 72 -55.54 32.76 5.86
C SER A 72 -56.84 32.36 6.58
N LYS A 73 -56.76 31.44 7.54
CA LYS A 73 -57.91 31.03 8.36
C LYS A 73 -58.32 32.14 9.34
N MET A 74 -57.35 32.81 9.95
CA MET A 74 -57.59 33.95 10.84
C MET A 74 -58.20 35.14 10.11
N GLU A 75 -57.82 35.40 8.86
CA GLU A 75 -58.49 36.40 8.03
C GLU A 75 -59.97 36.05 7.83
N SER A 76 -60.26 34.81 7.41
CA SER A 76 -61.64 34.35 7.24
C SER A 76 -62.45 34.44 8.53
N TYR A 77 -61.84 34.15 9.68
CA TYR A 77 -62.48 34.27 10.98
C TYR A 77 -62.74 35.72 11.36
N SER A 78 -61.77 36.60 11.16
CA SER A 78 -61.90 38.03 11.47
C SER A 78 -63.04 38.67 10.67
N ARG A 79 -63.10 38.42 9.36
CA ARG A 79 -64.19 38.90 8.50
C ARG A 79 -65.54 38.31 8.91
N ARG A 80 -65.58 37.04 9.30
CA ARG A 80 -66.82 36.41 9.78
C ARG A 80 -67.29 36.99 11.12
N VAL A 81 -66.39 37.33 12.03
CA VAL A 81 -66.72 38.06 13.26
C VAL A 81 -67.32 39.42 12.91
N ALA A 82 -66.71 40.15 11.97
CA ALA A 82 -67.20 41.44 11.51
C ALA A 82 -68.63 41.34 10.93
N ASP A 83 -68.89 40.34 10.08
CA ASP A 83 -70.23 40.06 9.54
C ASP A 83 -71.27 39.77 10.64
N MET A 84 -70.86 39.14 11.75
CA MET A 84 -71.76 38.81 12.87
C MET A 84 -71.99 39.99 13.83
N LEU A 85 -71.05 40.94 13.89
CA LEU A 85 -71.16 42.19 14.62
C LEU A 85 -71.76 43.32 13.77
N LYS A 86 -72.01 43.05 12.50
CA LYS A 86 -72.59 44.01 11.56
C LYS A 86 -73.86 44.62 12.13
N ASP A 87 -73.97 45.94 11.98
CA ASP A 87 -75.07 46.78 12.48
C ASP A 87 -75.08 47.01 14.02
N LYS A 88 -74.05 46.60 14.77
CA LYS A 88 -73.85 46.99 16.17
C LYS A 88 -72.68 47.98 16.32
N ASN A 89 -72.93 49.08 17.02
CA ASN A 89 -71.86 49.98 17.47
C ASN A 89 -71.15 49.39 18.70
N LEU A 90 -69.93 49.87 18.98
CA LEU A 90 -69.13 49.37 20.09
C LEU A 90 -69.92 49.29 21.39
N ASP A 91 -70.69 50.31 21.74
CA ASP A 91 -71.49 50.38 22.99
C ASP A 91 -72.59 49.30 23.08
N GLU A 92 -73.11 48.83 21.95
CA GLU A 92 -74.20 47.85 21.87
C GLU A 92 -73.69 46.40 21.98
N ILE A 93 -72.39 46.18 21.80
CA ILE A 93 -71.78 44.85 21.86
C ILE A 93 -71.51 44.47 23.32
N THR A 94 -71.95 43.32 23.77
CA THR A 94 -71.66 42.83 25.13
C THR A 94 -70.56 41.77 25.13
N ASN A 95 -69.92 41.52 26.27
CA ASN A 95 -68.98 40.39 26.38
C ASN A 95 -69.68 39.04 26.09
N GLU A 96 -70.97 38.93 26.42
CA GLU A 96 -71.78 37.73 26.12
C GLU A 96 -71.98 37.54 24.60
N ASP A 97 -72.16 38.63 23.83
CA ASP A 97 -72.15 38.56 22.36
C ASP A 97 -70.83 38.01 21.84
N LEU A 98 -69.69 38.49 22.37
CA LEU A 98 -68.37 38.01 21.97
C LEU A 98 -68.14 36.54 22.33
N MET A 99 -68.62 36.09 23.50
CA MET A 99 -68.55 34.67 23.90
C MET A 99 -69.35 33.78 22.96
N ASN A 100 -70.56 34.20 22.57
CA ASN A 100 -71.38 33.47 21.60
C ASN A 100 -70.70 33.38 20.22
N ILE A 101 -70.11 34.48 19.75
CA ILE A 101 -69.38 34.50 18.47
C ILE A 101 -68.14 33.59 18.53
N ARG A 102 -67.36 33.68 19.61
CA ARG A 102 -66.20 32.82 19.87
C ARG A 102 -66.58 31.36 19.75
N ASP A 103 -67.67 30.95 20.41
CA ASP A 103 -68.12 29.56 20.44
C ASP A 103 -68.63 29.08 19.06
N ILE A 104 -69.30 29.94 18.30
CA ILE A 104 -69.78 29.63 16.93
C ILE A 104 -68.61 29.44 15.95
N ILE A 105 -67.61 30.31 16.02
CA ILE A 105 -66.47 30.30 15.08
C ILE A 105 -65.41 29.27 15.52
N GLY A 106 -65.36 28.94 16.81
CA GLY A 106 -64.35 28.06 17.40
C GLY A 106 -63.04 28.79 17.67
N LEU A 107 -63.10 30.00 18.21
CA LEU A 107 -61.93 30.78 18.63
C LEU A 107 -61.55 30.45 20.07
N SER A 108 -60.28 30.64 20.43
CA SER A 108 -59.87 30.57 21.84
C SER A 108 -60.30 31.83 22.58
N GLY A 109 -60.25 32.98 21.91
CA GLY A 109 -60.88 34.18 22.41
C GLY A 109 -61.03 35.27 21.35
N LEU A 110 -61.70 36.33 21.75
CA LEU A 110 -62.06 37.45 20.91
C LEU A 110 -62.07 38.73 21.75
N THR A 111 -61.27 39.70 21.32
CA THR A 111 -61.16 41.03 21.93
C THR A 111 -61.57 42.09 20.92
N LEU A 112 -62.32 43.10 21.37
CA LEU A 112 -62.48 44.36 20.65
C LEU A 112 -61.53 45.39 21.25
N ILE A 113 -60.79 46.07 20.37
CA ILE A 113 -59.75 47.02 20.75
C ILE A 113 -60.13 48.39 20.20
N ALA A 114 -60.11 49.41 21.04
CA ALA A 114 -60.50 50.76 20.62
C ALA A 114 -59.59 51.81 21.26
N ARG A 115 -59.72 53.05 20.79
CA ARG A 115 -59.07 54.20 21.42
C ARG A 115 -59.68 54.45 22.79
N THR A 116 -58.85 54.85 23.74
CA THR A 116 -59.34 55.41 25.01
C THR A 116 -60.08 56.73 24.77
N GLU A 117 -60.98 57.14 25.67
CA GLU A 117 -61.79 58.36 25.51
C GLU A 117 -60.96 59.63 25.29
N ASN A 118 -59.76 59.70 25.89
CA ASN A 118 -58.80 60.80 25.71
C ASN A 118 -57.97 60.68 24.41
N GLY A 119 -58.06 59.57 23.68
CA GLY A 119 -57.34 59.33 22.42
C GLY A 119 -55.85 59.02 22.57
N ASP A 120 -55.33 58.94 23.80
CA ASP A 120 -53.89 58.81 24.08
C ASP A 120 -53.34 57.38 23.93
N ASN A 121 -54.22 56.38 23.88
CA ASN A 121 -53.89 54.96 23.90
C ASN A 121 -54.91 54.12 23.09
N ILE A 122 -54.51 52.90 22.72
CA ILE A 122 -55.34 51.87 22.09
C ILE A 122 -55.31 50.66 23.02
N VAL A 123 -56.49 50.25 23.51
CA VAL A 123 -56.63 49.23 24.56
C VAL A 123 -57.73 48.22 24.25
N GLY A 124 -57.63 47.02 24.80
CA GLY A 124 -58.73 46.06 24.82
C GLY A 124 -59.89 46.60 25.65
N VAL A 125 -61.06 46.81 25.03
CA VAL A 125 -62.24 47.41 25.68
C VAL A 125 -63.32 46.38 26.03
N LYS A 126 -63.45 45.34 25.22
CA LYS A 126 -64.38 44.22 25.43
C LYS A 126 -63.67 42.94 25.05
N SER A 127 -63.82 41.89 25.85
CA SER A 127 -63.15 40.62 25.53
C SER A 127 -63.88 39.43 26.12
N THR A 128 -63.71 38.27 25.49
CA THR A 128 -64.03 36.98 26.08
C THR A 128 -63.04 36.57 27.16
N GLU A 129 -61.84 37.16 27.19
CA GLU A 129 -60.82 36.92 28.20
C GLU A 129 -60.59 38.16 29.08
N PRO A 130 -60.85 38.09 30.41
CA PRO A 130 -60.72 39.25 31.29
C PRO A 130 -59.32 39.88 31.31
N SER A 131 -58.26 39.10 31.10
CA SER A 131 -56.87 39.58 31.09
C SER A 131 -56.54 40.48 29.89
N GLU A 132 -57.30 40.41 28.81
CA GLU A 132 -57.12 41.25 27.61
C GLU A 132 -57.76 42.64 27.77
N ILE A 133 -58.68 42.82 28.73
CA ILE A 133 -59.34 44.11 28.97
C ILE A 133 -58.37 45.07 29.66
N GLY A 134 -58.14 46.22 29.05
CA GLY A 134 -57.19 47.24 29.50
C GLY A 134 -55.75 47.03 29.04
N PHE A 135 -55.45 45.95 28.30
CA PHE A 135 -54.13 45.71 27.74
C PHE A 135 -53.73 46.86 26.79
N SER A 136 -52.60 47.53 27.07
CA SER A 136 -52.15 48.68 26.29
C SER A 136 -51.18 48.29 25.18
N ILE A 137 -51.58 48.54 23.93
CA ILE A 137 -50.72 48.32 22.76
C ILE A 137 -49.51 49.28 22.79
N LYS A 138 -49.70 50.52 23.26
CA LYS A 138 -48.65 51.54 23.33
C LYS A 138 -47.54 51.20 24.32
N GLU A 139 -47.89 50.62 25.46
CA GLU A 139 -46.92 50.19 26.47
C GLU A 139 -46.15 48.94 26.02
N TYR A 140 -46.76 48.10 25.19
CA TYR A 140 -46.15 46.89 24.66
C TYR A 140 -45.24 47.13 23.44
N SER A 141 -45.68 47.94 22.48
CA SER A 141 -44.93 48.20 21.24
C SER A 141 -45.27 49.54 20.60
N GLU A 142 -44.26 50.42 20.45
CA GLU A 142 -44.41 51.70 19.77
C GLU A 142 -44.71 51.53 18.26
N SER A 143 -44.05 50.57 17.59
CA SER A 143 -44.33 50.26 16.18
C SER A 143 -45.70 49.60 16.01
N GLY A 144 -46.09 48.72 16.94
CA GLY A 144 -47.41 48.13 17.01
C GLY A 144 -48.50 49.19 17.11
N TYR A 145 -48.36 50.13 18.03
CA TYR A 145 -49.31 51.23 18.20
C TYR A 145 -49.52 52.03 16.89
N ALA A 146 -48.45 52.36 16.18
CA ALA A 146 -48.53 53.11 14.93
C ALA A 146 -49.36 52.38 13.86
N ASN A 147 -49.20 51.07 13.72
CA ASN A 147 -49.98 50.30 12.74
C ASN A 147 -51.45 50.10 13.15
N PHE A 148 -51.73 49.94 14.44
CA PHE A 148 -53.11 49.83 14.93
C PHE A 148 -53.85 51.17 14.78
N ASP A 149 -53.16 52.28 15.01
CA ASP A 149 -53.66 53.64 14.80
C ASP A 149 -54.03 53.91 13.33
N ARG A 150 -53.23 53.38 12.39
CA ARG A 150 -53.48 53.45 10.94
C ARG A 150 -54.70 52.63 10.54
N LEU A 151 -54.78 51.38 11.01
CA LEU A 151 -55.94 50.52 10.75
C LEU A 151 -57.24 51.20 11.20
N LEU A 152 -57.28 51.74 12.42
CA LEU A 152 -58.45 52.48 12.94
C LEU A 152 -58.78 53.79 12.17
N LYS A 153 -57.93 54.23 11.24
CA LYS A 153 -58.14 55.38 10.37
C LYS A 153 -58.42 54.98 8.91
N ASP A 154 -58.67 53.69 8.66
CA ASP A 154 -58.79 53.11 7.32
C ASP A 154 -57.52 53.35 6.45
N GLU A 155 -56.35 53.44 7.07
CA GLU A 155 -55.05 53.52 6.39
C GLU A 155 -54.33 52.17 6.39
N SER A 156 -53.76 51.78 5.25
CA SER A 156 -53.00 50.51 5.16
C SER A 156 -51.83 50.48 6.17
N PRO A 157 -51.62 49.36 6.87
CA PRO A 157 -50.49 49.15 7.76
C PRO A 157 -49.17 49.11 6.98
N VAL A 158 -48.07 49.44 7.65
CA VAL A 158 -46.72 49.41 7.10
C VAL A 158 -45.97 48.23 7.69
N SER A 159 -45.42 47.39 6.81
CA SER A 159 -44.62 46.25 7.24
C SER A 159 -43.29 46.74 7.82
N ASP A 160 -42.99 46.30 9.04
CA ASP A 160 -41.72 46.46 9.74
C ASP A 160 -40.95 45.13 9.86
N GLY A 161 -41.44 44.08 9.20
CA GLY A 161 -40.90 42.72 9.25
C GLY A 161 -41.34 41.89 10.46
N PHE A 162 -42.16 42.44 11.36
CA PHE A 162 -42.64 41.73 12.55
C PHE A 162 -43.93 40.92 12.32
N TYR A 163 -44.76 41.33 11.35
CA TYR A 163 -46.03 40.67 11.03
C TYR A 163 -45.84 39.42 10.17
N SER A 164 -46.54 38.33 10.49
CA SER A 164 -46.54 37.11 9.67
C SER A 164 -47.42 37.26 8.41
N TYR A 165 -48.47 38.08 8.51
CA TYR A 165 -49.42 38.33 7.43
C TYR A 165 -50.03 39.72 7.58
N MET A 166 -50.31 40.37 6.45
CA MET A 166 -50.78 41.75 6.38
C MET A 166 -51.59 42.01 5.11
N THR A 167 -52.71 42.72 5.25
CA THR A 167 -53.56 43.27 4.18
C THR A 167 -53.79 44.76 4.45
N ASP A 168 -54.61 45.43 3.64
CA ASP A 168 -54.95 46.85 3.85
C ASP A 168 -55.76 47.10 5.14
N ASP A 169 -56.49 46.08 5.61
CA ASP A 169 -57.45 46.13 6.71
C ASP A 169 -57.10 45.16 7.86
N MET A 170 -55.99 44.43 7.75
CA MET A 170 -55.61 43.41 8.72
C MET A 170 -54.11 43.29 8.91
N ILE A 171 -53.72 42.95 10.14
CA ILE A 171 -52.40 42.43 10.48
C ILE A 171 -52.53 41.15 11.31
N SER A 172 -51.60 40.23 11.13
CA SER A 172 -51.47 39.00 11.93
C SER A 172 -50.07 38.94 12.51
N LEU A 173 -50.00 38.63 13.80
CA LEU A 173 -48.73 38.44 14.51
C LEU A 173 -48.24 37.00 14.33
N PRO A 174 -46.93 36.76 14.35
CA PRO A 174 -46.41 35.40 14.38
C PRO A 174 -46.91 34.65 15.62
N ILE A 175 -46.98 33.32 15.54
CA ILE A 175 -47.29 32.48 16.71
C ILE A 175 -46.30 32.82 17.82
N SER A 176 -46.82 33.29 18.94
CA SER A 176 -46.01 33.81 20.04
C SER A 176 -46.66 33.50 21.39
N GLN A 177 -45.84 33.54 22.45
CA GLN A 177 -46.35 33.41 23.80
C GLN A 177 -47.27 34.60 24.13
N SER A 178 -48.39 34.33 24.81
CA SER A 178 -49.32 35.36 25.23
C SER A 178 -48.65 36.44 26.07
N ALA A 179 -48.80 37.71 25.69
CA ALA A 179 -48.32 38.85 26.47
C ALA A 179 -49.28 39.25 27.60
N ALA A 180 -50.56 38.83 27.54
CA ALA A 180 -51.58 39.16 28.54
C ALA A 180 -51.66 38.12 29.67
N ASN A 181 -51.08 36.93 29.49
CA ASN A 181 -51.09 35.85 30.48
C ASN A 181 -49.70 35.67 31.10
N ASP A 182 -49.42 36.44 32.15
CA ASP A 182 -48.18 36.32 32.93
C ASP A 182 -48.13 34.98 33.68
N GLY A 183 -47.28 34.06 33.22
CA GLY A 183 -46.87 32.88 34.00
C GLY A 183 -47.13 31.51 33.37
N GLU A 184 -47.92 31.42 32.29
CA GLU A 184 -48.16 30.15 31.56
C GLU A 184 -47.52 30.18 30.16
N GLN A 185 -46.91 29.07 29.73
CA GLN A 185 -46.36 28.92 28.37
C GLN A 185 -47.48 28.56 27.37
N LEU A 186 -48.40 29.49 27.18
CA LEU A 186 -49.45 29.37 26.18
C LEU A 186 -49.09 30.18 24.93
N PHE A 187 -49.09 29.50 23.78
CA PHE A 187 -48.82 30.10 22.48
C PHE A 187 -50.12 30.38 21.76
N PHE A 188 -50.24 31.59 21.23
CA PHE A 188 -51.42 32.03 20.50
C PHE A 188 -51.06 32.60 19.15
N LYS A 189 -52.05 32.57 18.27
CA LYS A 189 -52.06 33.32 17.03
C LYS A 189 -53.06 34.46 17.16
N TYR A 190 -52.57 35.70 17.04
CA TYR A 190 -53.38 36.91 17.10
C TYR A 190 -53.52 37.54 15.73
N ALA A 191 -54.75 37.90 15.37
CA ALA A 191 -55.05 38.72 14.21
C ALA A 191 -55.73 40.01 14.65
N TYR A 192 -55.56 41.09 13.90
CA TYR A 192 -56.19 42.38 14.18
C TYR A 192 -56.77 42.88 12.87
N TYR A 193 -58.10 42.98 12.82
CA TYR A 193 -58.85 43.35 11.64
C TYR A 193 -59.68 44.59 11.91
N HIS A 194 -59.73 45.50 10.95
CA HIS A 194 -60.61 46.66 10.99
C HIS A 194 -61.70 46.52 9.93
N GLU A 195 -62.96 46.57 10.36
CA GLU A 195 -64.08 46.70 9.42
C GLU A 195 -64.32 48.19 9.16
N THR A 196 -64.25 48.60 7.89
CA THR A 196 -64.43 50.00 7.52
C THR A 196 -65.73 50.57 8.05
N GLY A 197 -65.62 51.74 8.69
CA GLY A 197 -66.76 52.42 9.32
C GLY A 197 -67.03 52.03 10.77
N THR A 198 -66.22 51.14 11.37
CA THR A 198 -66.24 50.87 12.81
C THR A 198 -65.16 51.65 13.55
N ASP A 199 -65.34 51.91 14.85
CA ASP A 199 -64.40 52.62 15.73
C ASP A 199 -63.53 51.67 16.57
N TYR A 200 -63.55 50.38 16.25
CA TYR A 200 -62.82 49.32 16.96
C TYR A 200 -62.15 48.33 16.01
N LEU A 201 -61.07 47.70 16.46
CA LEU A 201 -60.45 46.54 15.83
C LEU A 201 -61.04 45.27 16.42
N ILE A 202 -61.20 44.28 15.56
CA ILE A 202 -61.58 42.91 15.92
C ILE A 202 -60.30 42.11 16.05
N ASN A 203 -60.05 41.58 17.25
CA ASN A 203 -58.88 40.77 17.57
C ASN A 203 -59.29 39.34 17.93
N PRO A 204 -59.51 38.46 16.94
CA PRO A 204 -59.68 37.05 17.22
C PRO A 204 -58.30 36.42 17.50
N PHE A 205 -58.29 35.45 18.41
CA PHE A 205 -57.09 34.65 18.66
C PHE A 205 -57.43 33.18 18.88
N ILE A 206 -56.49 32.33 18.45
CA ILE A 206 -56.55 30.89 18.62
C ILE A 206 -55.30 30.41 19.35
N GLU A 207 -55.46 29.40 20.19
CA GLU A 207 -54.36 28.67 20.80
C GLU A 207 -53.64 27.86 19.72
N ALA A 208 -52.32 27.99 19.68
CA ALA A 208 -51.44 27.37 18.69
C ALA A 208 -50.40 26.44 19.35
N ASN A 209 -50.71 25.94 20.55
CA ASN A 209 -49.84 25.04 21.31
C ASN A 209 -49.50 23.77 20.52
N GLU A 210 -50.42 23.21 19.74
CA GLU A 210 -50.15 22.04 18.89
C GLU A 210 -49.11 22.32 17.80
N VAL A 211 -49.11 23.54 17.24
CA VAL A 211 -48.12 23.95 16.23
C VAL A 211 -46.75 24.08 16.87
N TYR A 212 -46.69 24.67 18.07
CA TYR A 212 -45.47 24.75 18.85
C TYR A 212 -44.95 23.36 19.27
N GLN A 213 -45.83 22.48 19.74
CA GLN A 213 -45.46 21.09 20.08
C GLN A 213 -44.95 20.34 18.85
N PHE A 214 -45.60 20.51 17.69
CA PHE A 214 -45.10 19.95 16.44
C PHE A 214 -43.69 20.44 16.11
N THR A 215 -43.43 21.75 16.19
CA THR A 215 -42.08 22.29 15.91
C THR A 215 -41.04 21.84 16.94
N GLN A 216 -41.43 21.51 18.18
CA GLN A 216 -40.54 20.85 19.14
C GLN A 216 -40.30 19.38 18.76
N GLU A 217 -41.33 18.63 18.38
CA GLU A 217 -41.24 17.21 18.03
C GLU A 217 -40.44 16.95 16.74
N VAL A 218 -40.57 17.81 15.74
CA VAL A 218 -39.86 17.69 14.46
C VAL A 218 -38.76 18.75 14.28
N GLY A 219 -38.38 19.40 15.39
CA GLY A 219 -37.48 20.55 15.41
C GLY A 219 -36.00 20.22 15.33
N PRO A 220 -35.15 21.27 15.31
CA PRO A 220 -33.69 21.13 15.35
C PRO A 220 -33.20 20.27 16.52
N GLU A 221 -33.85 20.35 17.69
CA GLU A 221 -33.51 19.55 18.87
C GLU A 221 -33.72 18.04 18.61
N SER A 222 -34.85 17.67 17.99
CA SER A 222 -35.13 16.28 17.60
C SER A 222 -34.16 15.77 16.54
N TRP A 223 -33.73 16.63 15.60
CA TRP A 223 -32.68 16.30 14.64
C TRP A 223 -31.34 16.08 15.34
N ILE A 224 -30.92 16.98 16.23
CA ILE A 224 -29.69 16.84 17.02
C ILE A 224 -29.69 15.53 17.80
N LYS A 225 -30.78 15.25 18.52
CA LYS A 225 -30.95 14.02 19.29
C LYS A 225 -30.87 12.78 18.39
N SER A 226 -31.64 12.76 17.31
CA SER A 226 -31.68 11.62 16.38
C SER A 226 -30.32 11.39 15.70
N THR A 227 -29.61 12.46 15.33
CA THR A 227 -28.29 12.34 14.72
C THR A 227 -27.26 11.82 15.72
N LYS A 228 -27.30 12.27 16.97
CA LYS A 228 -26.43 11.76 18.04
C LYS A 228 -26.72 10.30 18.38
N GLU A 229 -27.99 9.90 18.42
CA GLU A 229 -28.37 8.50 18.68
C GLU A 229 -27.98 7.54 17.53
N ASN A 230 -27.97 8.03 16.29
CA ASN A 230 -27.64 7.22 15.11
C ASN A 230 -26.17 7.32 14.67
N ASN A 231 -25.35 8.12 15.33
CA ASN A 231 -23.94 8.30 15.00
C ASN A 231 -23.07 8.13 16.25
N GLU A 232 -22.41 6.97 16.34
CA GLU A 232 -21.58 6.60 17.49
C GLU A 232 -20.36 7.51 17.71
N TYR A 233 -19.96 8.28 16.69
CA TYR A 233 -18.81 9.18 16.76
C TYR A 233 -19.18 10.60 17.19
N VAL A 234 -20.46 10.96 17.17
CA VAL A 234 -20.93 12.29 17.53
C VAL A 234 -21.02 12.40 19.05
N GLU A 235 -20.13 13.19 19.63
CA GLU A 235 -20.12 13.47 21.05
C GLU A 235 -21.09 14.62 21.40
N GLU A 236 -21.10 15.65 20.56
CA GLU A 236 -21.90 16.86 20.80
C GLU A 236 -22.27 17.57 19.50
N ILE A 237 -23.48 18.14 19.48
CA ILE A 237 -23.95 19.04 18.44
C ILE A 237 -24.64 20.22 19.13
N ALA A 238 -24.39 21.43 18.64
CA ALA A 238 -25.15 22.61 19.01
C ALA A 238 -25.41 23.55 17.84
N VAL A 239 -26.44 24.37 17.98
CA VAL A 239 -26.67 25.56 17.16
C VAL A 239 -26.41 26.77 18.06
N LEU A 240 -25.44 27.59 17.68
CA LEU A 240 -24.90 28.67 18.50
C LEU A 240 -25.19 30.02 17.86
N ASP A 241 -25.44 31.05 18.67
CA ASP A 241 -25.55 32.42 18.19
C ASP A 241 -24.21 33.16 18.40
N PRO A 242 -23.39 33.35 17.35
CA PRO A 242 -22.06 33.96 17.49
C PRO A 242 -22.11 35.41 18.00
N ARG A 243 -23.25 36.10 17.88
CA ARG A 243 -23.40 37.49 18.32
C ARG A 243 -23.29 37.61 19.83
N VAL A 244 -23.80 36.64 20.58
CA VAL A 244 -23.73 36.62 22.05
C VAL A 244 -22.29 36.41 22.53
N TYR A 245 -21.49 35.63 21.80
CA TYR A 245 -20.06 35.47 22.12
C TYR A 245 -19.22 36.72 21.81
N LYS A 246 -19.68 37.57 20.88
CA LYS A 246 -19.04 38.85 20.57
C LYS A 246 -19.48 39.97 21.54
N ASP A 247 -20.76 40.01 21.88
CA ASP A 247 -21.33 40.93 22.87
C ASP A 247 -22.29 40.17 23.81
N PRO A 248 -21.79 39.71 24.98
CA PRO A 248 -22.59 38.99 25.95
C PRO A 248 -23.79 39.79 26.48
N SER A 249 -23.76 41.12 26.37
CA SER A 249 -24.87 41.94 26.86
C SER A 249 -26.15 41.81 26.01
N LEU A 250 -26.05 41.23 24.81
CA LEU A 250 -27.23 40.91 23.99
C LEU A 250 -28.12 39.81 24.59
N ALA A 251 -27.59 39.01 25.53
CA ALA A 251 -28.37 38.05 26.28
C ALA A 251 -29.30 38.70 27.33
N GLU A 252 -29.16 40.00 27.59
CA GLU A 252 -29.98 40.72 28.58
C GLU A 252 -30.64 41.98 28.00
N LYS A 253 -30.00 42.66 27.04
CA LYS A 253 -30.42 43.98 26.54
C LYS A 253 -31.34 43.94 25.33
N VAL A 254 -31.54 42.77 24.71
CA VAL A 254 -32.39 42.60 23.53
C VAL A 254 -33.61 41.78 23.91
N TYR A 255 -34.78 42.15 23.39
CA TYR A 255 -36.01 41.40 23.58
C TYR A 255 -36.49 40.81 22.25
N PRO A 256 -36.72 39.48 22.15
CA PRO A 256 -36.40 38.48 23.17
C PRO A 256 -34.87 38.31 23.36
N PRO A 257 -34.41 37.94 24.57
CA PRO A 257 -33.00 37.66 24.86
C PRO A 257 -32.38 36.66 23.88
N LEU A 258 -31.20 36.99 23.35
CA LEU A 258 -30.43 36.05 22.54
C LEU A 258 -29.79 34.98 23.44
N LYS A 259 -29.80 33.72 22.99
CA LYS A 259 -29.21 32.59 23.71
C LYS A 259 -27.84 32.24 23.14
N GLU A 260 -26.87 31.94 24.01
CA GLU A 260 -25.55 31.41 23.59
C GLU A 260 -25.69 30.08 22.84
N VAL A 261 -26.57 29.20 23.32
CA VAL A 261 -26.93 27.94 22.71
C VAL A 261 -28.42 28.00 22.35
N VAL A 262 -28.70 27.99 21.05
CA VAL A 262 -30.07 28.01 20.52
C VAL A 262 -30.69 26.62 20.60
N TYR A 263 -29.92 25.58 20.23
CA TYR A 263 -30.30 24.18 20.26
C TYR A 263 -29.10 23.29 20.63
N GLY A 264 -29.37 22.13 21.24
CA GLY A 264 -28.34 21.16 21.64
C GLY A 264 -27.51 21.58 22.85
N THR A 265 -26.25 21.14 22.89
CA THR A 265 -25.34 21.39 24.01
C THR A 265 -23.95 21.82 23.55
N PHE A 266 -23.25 22.61 24.37
CA PHE A 266 -21.92 23.13 24.06
C PHE A 266 -20.97 23.02 25.27
N ASN A 267 -20.79 21.79 25.74
CA ASN A 267 -20.02 21.46 26.94
C ASN A 267 -18.52 21.30 26.65
N TYR A 268 -18.13 20.89 25.44
CA TYR A 268 -16.72 20.69 25.08
C TYR A 268 -15.99 22.00 24.72
N VAL A 269 -16.56 23.15 25.07
CA VAL A 269 -16.06 24.49 24.77
C VAL A 269 -14.73 24.80 25.49
N ASN A 270 -13.84 25.51 24.79
CA ASN A 270 -12.65 26.13 25.35
C ASN A 270 -12.57 27.63 24.95
N GLU A 271 -11.58 28.34 25.49
CA GLU A 271 -11.42 29.79 25.22
C GLU A 271 -11.06 30.10 23.76
N THR A 272 -10.47 29.15 23.02
CA THR A 272 -10.24 29.29 21.58
C THR A 272 -11.56 29.21 20.83
N ASP A 273 -12.42 28.25 21.17
CA ASP A 273 -13.73 28.08 20.55
C ASP A 273 -14.61 29.33 20.70
N LYS A 274 -14.62 29.95 21.89
CA LYS A 274 -15.35 31.22 22.11
C LYS A 274 -14.84 32.36 21.25
N LYS A 275 -13.51 32.47 21.09
CA LYS A 275 -12.89 33.48 20.20
C LYS A 275 -13.22 33.20 18.74
N THR A 276 -13.20 31.93 18.34
CA THR A 276 -13.62 31.47 17.01
C THR A 276 -15.06 31.90 16.74
N LEU A 277 -15.99 31.64 17.66
CA LEU A 277 -17.39 32.06 17.55
C LEU A 277 -17.57 33.57 17.49
N ALA A 278 -16.87 34.34 18.34
CA ALA A 278 -16.92 35.80 18.29
C ALA A 278 -16.44 36.38 16.94
N GLY A 279 -15.44 35.74 16.32
CA GLY A 279 -14.94 36.08 14.98
C GLY A 279 -15.88 35.67 13.83
N MET A 280 -16.72 34.65 14.05
CA MET A 280 -17.67 34.15 13.04
C MET A 280 -18.86 35.08 12.79
N VAL A 281 -19.09 36.11 13.62
CA VAL A 281 -20.09 37.15 13.32
C VAL A 281 -19.80 37.85 11.98
N GLU A 282 -18.53 37.94 11.58
CA GLU A 282 -18.09 38.61 10.35
C GLU A 282 -17.58 37.62 9.28
N SER A 283 -17.52 36.31 9.58
CA SER A 283 -16.90 35.30 8.72
C SER A 283 -17.86 34.16 8.38
N THR A 284 -17.94 33.83 7.10
CA THR A 284 -18.72 32.69 6.58
C THR A 284 -17.87 31.43 6.35
N ASN A 285 -16.62 31.43 6.79
CA ASN A 285 -15.71 30.31 6.58
C ASN A 285 -15.99 29.18 7.57
N VAL A 286 -15.98 27.94 7.08
CA VAL A 286 -15.99 26.75 7.94
C VAL A 286 -14.67 26.67 8.68
N ILE A 287 -14.72 26.56 10.00
CA ILE A 287 -13.53 26.39 10.85
C ILE A 287 -13.52 24.98 11.42
N LYS A 288 -12.33 24.35 11.38
CA LYS A 288 -12.10 22.97 11.80
C LYS A 288 -10.92 22.97 12.75
N GLU A 289 -11.10 22.41 13.93
CA GLU A 289 -10.08 22.38 14.97
C GLU A 289 -10.01 20.99 15.60
N ASN A 290 -8.79 20.51 15.84
CA ASN A 290 -8.59 19.33 16.69
C ASN A 290 -8.29 19.85 18.10
N GLY A 291 -9.03 19.35 19.08
CA GLY A 291 -8.87 19.70 20.48
C GLY A 291 -8.76 18.48 21.37
N GLU A 292 -8.40 18.71 22.62
CA GLU A 292 -8.51 17.71 23.68
C GLU A 292 -9.36 18.30 24.80
N HIS A 293 -10.31 17.52 25.31
CA HIS A 293 -11.14 17.89 26.45
C HIS A 293 -11.30 16.66 27.34
N ASP A 294 -10.98 16.77 28.63
CA ASP A 294 -11.01 15.66 29.60
C ASP A 294 -10.33 14.37 29.14
N GLY A 295 -9.20 14.49 28.43
CA GLY A 295 -8.43 13.35 27.91
C GLY A 295 -9.02 12.69 26.65
N LYS A 296 -10.15 13.18 26.13
CA LYS A 296 -10.70 12.78 24.83
C LYS A 296 -10.17 13.70 23.73
N LYS A 297 -9.69 13.14 22.62
CA LYS A 297 -9.37 13.94 21.43
C LYS A 297 -10.62 14.12 20.59
N LEU A 298 -10.95 15.38 20.32
CA LEU A 298 -12.15 15.77 19.61
C LEU A 298 -11.78 16.46 18.30
N HIS A 299 -12.51 16.14 17.23
CA HIS A 299 -12.54 16.94 16.03
C HIS A 299 -13.76 17.87 16.08
N LYS A 300 -13.50 19.16 16.13
CA LYS A 300 -14.51 20.21 16.22
C LYS A 300 -14.70 20.87 14.87
N MET A 301 -15.95 21.09 14.50
CA MET A 301 -16.29 21.86 13.30
C MET A 301 -17.31 22.93 13.64
N PHE A 302 -17.09 24.12 13.09
CA PHE A 302 -17.99 25.26 13.16
C PHE A 302 -18.43 25.61 11.74
N LEU A 303 -19.73 25.43 11.45
CA LEU A 303 -20.35 25.70 10.16
C LEU A 303 -21.31 26.90 10.29
N PRO A 304 -20.96 28.09 9.75
CA PRO A 304 -21.89 29.20 9.67
C PRO A 304 -23.11 28.86 8.79
N THR A 305 -24.29 29.30 9.22
CA THR A 305 -25.56 29.12 8.50
C THR A 305 -26.03 30.43 7.88
N GLU A 306 -26.95 30.35 6.91
CA GLU A 306 -27.54 31.54 6.25
C GLU A 306 -28.24 32.51 7.23
N ASN A 307 -28.72 32.00 8.37
CA ASN A 307 -29.43 32.79 9.38
C ASN A 307 -28.50 33.49 10.40
N GLY A 308 -27.18 33.39 10.21
CA GLY A 308 -26.18 33.96 11.12
C GLY A 308 -25.87 33.11 12.35
N ASN A 309 -26.53 31.97 12.53
CA ASN A 309 -26.17 30.97 13.55
C ASN A 309 -24.99 30.12 13.08
N VAL A 310 -24.32 29.45 14.01
CA VAL A 310 -23.22 28.51 13.74
C VAL A 310 -23.61 27.13 14.23
N ILE A 311 -23.52 26.13 13.36
CA ILE A 311 -23.65 24.71 13.75
C ILE A 311 -22.28 24.25 14.25
N TYR A 312 -22.24 23.82 15.51
CA TYR A 312 -21.09 23.23 16.16
C TYR A 312 -21.25 21.70 16.21
N ILE A 313 -20.17 20.99 15.90
CA ILE A 313 -20.10 19.53 16.06
C ILE A 313 -18.77 19.17 16.72
N ALA A 314 -18.83 18.29 17.71
CA ALA A 314 -17.69 17.58 18.25
C ALA A 314 -17.79 16.09 17.91
N LEU A 315 -16.79 15.57 17.22
CA LEU A 315 -16.64 14.14 16.94
C LEU A 315 -15.52 13.54 17.79
N ASP A 316 -15.70 12.32 18.27
CA ASP A 316 -14.63 11.55 18.91
C ASP A 316 -13.60 11.11 17.86
N TYR A 317 -12.44 11.78 17.89
CA TYR A 317 -11.37 11.52 16.94
C TYR A 317 -10.69 10.18 17.18
N GLU A 318 -10.57 9.74 18.44
CA GLU A 318 -9.91 8.47 18.76
C GLU A 318 -10.78 7.27 18.37
N GLU A 319 -12.09 7.33 18.62
CA GLU A 319 -13.01 6.26 18.26
C GLU A 319 -13.11 6.12 16.73
N MET A 320 -13.11 7.23 15.98
CA MET A 320 -13.06 7.21 14.51
C MET A 320 -11.73 6.71 13.96
N SER A 321 -10.60 7.15 14.52
CA SER A 321 -9.27 6.83 13.99
C SER A 321 -8.76 5.46 14.42
N GLY A 322 -9.23 4.93 15.56
CA GLY A 322 -8.82 3.66 16.14
C GLY A 322 -8.92 2.46 15.18
N PRO A 323 -10.09 2.20 14.55
CA PRO A 323 -10.24 1.13 13.57
C PRO A 323 -9.28 1.27 12.37
N LEU A 324 -9.07 2.49 11.90
CA LEU A 324 -8.17 2.79 10.79
C LEU A 324 -6.70 2.51 11.14
N TYR A 325 -6.26 2.90 12.34
CA TYR A 325 -4.92 2.54 12.84
C TYR A 325 -4.76 1.03 13.02
N LYS A 326 -5.77 0.33 13.56
CA LYS A 326 -5.74 -1.13 13.71
C LYS A 326 -5.60 -1.84 12.35
N HIS A 327 -6.40 -1.44 11.35
CA HIS A 327 -6.26 -1.99 9.99
C HIS A 327 -4.90 -1.69 9.37
N SER A 328 -4.38 -0.47 9.54
CA SER A 328 -3.05 -0.11 9.06
C SER A 328 -1.95 -0.96 9.71
N LEU A 329 -2.04 -1.20 11.03
CA LEU A 329 -1.12 -2.07 11.75
C LEU A 329 -1.18 -3.52 11.22
N ILE A 330 -2.38 -4.06 10.98
CA ILE A 330 -2.55 -5.40 10.39
C ILE A 330 -1.88 -5.47 9.01
N LEU A 331 -2.05 -4.45 8.16
CA LEU A 331 -1.39 -4.40 6.84
C LEU A 331 0.14 -4.33 6.95
N ILE A 332 0.67 -3.53 7.88
CA ILE A 332 2.12 -3.44 8.13
C ILE A 332 2.66 -4.79 8.60
N VAL A 333 1.99 -5.42 9.57
CA VAL A 333 2.42 -6.71 10.14
C VAL A 333 2.33 -7.84 9.10
N THR A 334 1.22 -7.95 8.38
CA THR A 334 1.06 -8.97 7.31
C THR A 334 2.03 -8.75 6.16
N GLY A 335 2.31 -7.49 5.80
CA GLY A 335 3.35 -7.13 4.84
C GLY A 335 4.75 -7.56 5.30
N LEU A 336 5.08 -7.32 6.57
CA LEU A 336 6.37 -7.72 7.15
C LEU A 336 6.52 -9.24 7.21
N ILE A 337 5.48 -9.97 7.61
CA ILE A 337 5.46 -11.44 7.61
C ILE A 337 5.69 -11.99 6.18
N SER A 338 5.02 -11.40 5.20
CA SER A 338 5.16 -11.79 3.78
C SER A 338 6.58 -11.58 3.28
N LEU A 339 7.21 -10.46 3.67
CA LEU A 339 8.58 -10.12 3.31
C LEU A 339 9.62 -11.02 3.98
N VAL A 340 9.43 -11.35 5.26
CA VAL A 340 10.26 -12.35 5.96
C VAL A 340 10.13 -13.71 5.29
N SER A 341 8.92 -14.13 4.95
CA SER A 341 8.67 -15.39 4.23
C SER A 341 9.38 -15.43 2.88
N LEU A 342 9.30 -14.34 2.11
CA LEU A 342 10.00 -14.18 0.84
C LEU A 342 11.53 -14.24 1.03
N PHE A 343 12.07 -13.55 2.03
CA PHE A 343 13.49 -13.61 2.36
C PHE A 343 13.96 -15.03 2.68
N LEU A 344 13.20 -15.77 3.49
CA LEU A 344 13.53 -17.16 3.83
C LEU A 344 13.52 -18.08 2.60
N LEU A 345 12.54 -17.91 1.70
CA LEU A 345 12.48 -18.65 0.44
C LEU A 345 13.70 -18.38 -0.45
N ILE A 346 14.06 -17.10 -0.63
CA ILE A 346 15.24 -16.70 -1.40
C ILE A 346 16.51 -17.26 -0.75
N ALA A 347 16.67 -17.07 0.57
CA ALA A 347 17.85 -17.56 1.30
C ALA A 347 17.98 -19.08 1.18
N LYS A 348 16.90 -19.84 1.36
CA LYS A 348 16.88 -21.30 1.22
C LYS A 348 17.22 -21.74 -0.21
N PHE A 349 16.65 -21.09 -1.22
CA PHE A 349 16.92 -21.38 -2.63
C PHE A 349 18.40 -21.18 -2.98
N PHE A 350 18.96 -20.02 -2.65
CA PHE A 350 20.37 -19.75 -2.93
C PHE A 350 21.31 -20.63 -2.11
N ASN A 351 20.95 -20.96 -0.86
CA ASN A 351 21.75 -21.87 -0.04
C ASN A 351 21.93 -23.23 -0.72
N ARG A 352 20.85 -23.79 -1.27
CA ARG A 352 20.87 -25.04 -2.03
C ARG A 352 21.76 -24.97 -3.28
N ILE A 353 21.76 -23.85 -4.00
CA ILE A 353 22.61 -23.65 -5.18
C ILE A 353 24.09 -23.65 -4.76
N TYR A 354 24.45 -22.86 -3.75
CA TYR A 354 25.83 -22.74 -3.30
C TYR A 354 26.39 -24.07 -2.77
N GLU A 355 25.60 -24.83 -2.00
CA GLU A 355 26.00 -26.16 -1.51
C GLU A 355 26.30 -27.14 -2.66
N ASN A 356 25.52 -27.11 -3.74
CA ASN A 356 25.75 -27.99 -4.89
C ASN A 356 26.95 -27.55 -5.73
N ILE A 357 27.17 -26.24 -5.88
CA ILE A 357 28.39 -25.70 -6.51
C ILE A 357 29.64 -26.13 -5.71
N GLU A 358 29.59 -26.03 -4.38
CA GLU A 358 30.71 -26.40 -3.52
C GLU A 358 31.09 -27.88 -3.64
N LYS A 359 30.10 -28.78 -3.75
CA LYS A 359 30.35 -30.21 -4.04
C LYS A 359 31.09 -30.42 -5.36
N ILE A 360 30.74 -29.68 -6.41
CA ILE A 360 31.42 -29.77 -7.72
C ILE A 360 32.82 -29.18 -7.65
N ILE A 361 33.00 -28.03 -6.99
CA ILE A 361 34.33 -27.43 -6.77
C ILE A 361 35.24 -28.40 -6.02
N ASN A 362 34.74 -29.05 -4.96
CA ASN A 362 35.53 -30.02 -4.20
C ASN A 362 35.90 -31.25 -5.04
N GLN A 363 34.99 -31.73 -5.90
CA GLN A 363 35.34 -32.78 -6.87
C GLN A 363 36.48 -32.34 -7.80
N ILE A 364 36.41 -31.12 -8.35
CA ILE A 364 37.44 -30.60 -9.26
C ILE A 364 38.79 -30.46 -8.55
N LYS A 365 38.81 -30.03 -7.28
CA LYS A 365 40.05 -29.99 -6.48
C LYS A 365 40.66 -31.37 -6.26
N LEU A 366 39.84 -32.38 -5.93
CA LEU A 366 40.32 -33.75 -5.81
C LEU A 366 40.86 -34.29 -7.14
N LEU A 367 40.21 -33.93 -8.26
CA LEU A 367 40.68 -34.27 -9.59
C LEU A 367 42.03 -33.59 -9.93
N GLU A 368 42.23 -32.33 -9.52
CA GLU A 368 43.49 -31.59 -9.66
C GLU A 368 44.63 -32.26 -8.87
N GLU A 369 44.32 -32.83 -7.70
CA GLU A 369 45.26 -33.59 -6.87
C GLU A 369 45.55 -35.01 -7.43
N GLY A 370 44.93 -35.40 -8.54
CA GLY A 370 45.13 -36.71 -9.19
C GLY A 370 44.17 -37.80 -8.76
N ASP A 371 43.09 -37.49 -8.02
CA ASP A 371 42.03 -38.46 -7.69
C ASP A 371 41.03 -38.61 -8.83
N LEU A 372 41.25 -39.63 -9.68
CA LEU A 372 40.38 -39.98 -10.80
C LEU A 372 39.17 -40.83 -10.36
N THR A 373 38.91 -40.95 -9.06
CA THR A 373 37.70 -41.59 -8.50
C THR A 373 36.72 -40.58 -7.92
N ALA A 374 37.11 -39.30 -7.82
CA ALA A 374 36.31 -38.24 -7.22
C ALA A 374 35.02 -37.98 -8.00
N LYS A 375 33.88 -38.14 -7.32
CA LYS A 375 32.54 -37.86 -7.89
C LYS A 375 31.77 -36.87 -7.03
N SER A 376 31.11 -35.91 -7.67
CA SER A 376 30.12 -35.06 -6.98
C SER A 376 28.74 -35.72 -7.04
N LYS A 377 27.98 -35.58 -5.95
CA LYS A 377 26.59 -36.05 -5.86
C LYS A 377 25.64 -34.86 -5.74
N VAL A 378 25.26 -34.32 -6.90
CA VAL A 378 24.26 -33.26 -7.02
C VAL A 378 23.02 -33.87 -7.67
N ASN A 379 21.94 -33.98 -6.90
CA ASN A 379 20.67 -34.56 -7.35
C ASN A 379 19.53 -33.58 -7.07
N ASP A 380 19.51 -32.45 -7.78
CA ASP A 380 18.48 -31.42 -7.62
C ASP A 380 17.64 -31.16 -8.88
N GLY A 381 17.93 -31.87 -9.98
CA GLY A 381 17.26 -31.72 -11.27
C GLY A 381 17.60 -30.43 -12.01
N SER A 382 18.52 -29.61 -11.48
CA SER A 382 18.95 -28.35 -12.10
C SER A 382 20.08 -28.55 -13.12
N GLU A 383 20.54 -27.46 -13.70
CA GLU A 383 21.76 -27.40 -14.52
C GLU A 383 22.99 -27.88 -13.75
N LEU A 384 23.01 -27.76 -12.42
CA LEU A 384 24.11 -28.25 -11.58
C LEU A 384 24.12 -29.78 -11.48
N ASP A 385 22.97 -30.45 -11.50
CA ASP A 385 22.90 -31.91 -11.62
C ASP A 385 23.48 -32.36 -12.97
N LYS A 386 23.09 -31.70 -14.07
CA LYS A 386 23.66 -31.98 -15.41
C LYS A 386 25.17 -31.75 -15.46
N LEU A 387 25.64 -30.67 -14.85
CA LEU A 387 27.07 -30.37 -14.74
C LEU A 387 27.79 -31.45 -13.93
N SER A 388 27.28 -31.80 -12.75
CA SER A 388 27.83 -32.88 -11.91
C SER A 388 27.92 -34.21 -12.66
N LYS A 389 26.86 -34.64 -13.36
CA LYS A 389 26.87 -35.84 -14.20
C LYS A 389 27.88 -35.78 -15.34
N THR A 390 28.00 -34.62 -15.99
CA THR A 390 28.95 -34.43 -17.09
C THR A 390 30.39 -34.47 -16.58
N THR A 391 30.68 -33.84 -15.44
CA THR A 391 31.98 -33.89 -14.77
C THR A 391 32.30 -35.31 -14.30
N ASN A 392 31.34 -36.03 -13.70
CA ASN A 392 31.52 -37.44 -13.31
C ASN A 392 31.89 -38.32 -14.51
N ARG A 393 31.21 -38.13 -15.65
CA ARG A 393 31.54 -38.86 -16.90
C ARG A 393 32.92 -38.48 -17.45
N MET A 394 33.36 -37.24 -17.27
CA MET A 394 34.72 -36.81 -17.62
C MET A 394 35.75 -37.53 -16.76
N VAL A 395 35.53 -37.58 -15.44
CA VAL A 395 36.38 -38.32 -14.50
C VAL A 395 36.46 -39.80 -14.88
N GLU A 396 35.34 -40.44 -15.19
CA GLU A 396 35.29 -41.84 -15.63
C GLU A 396 36.09 -42.07 -16.92
N LYS A 397 35.96 -41.18 -17.92
CA LYS A 397 36.74 -41.28 -19.17
C LYS A 397 38.23 -41.06 -18.96
N LEU A 398 38.61 -40.13 -18.10
CA LEU A 398 40.02 -39.90 -17.76
C LEU A 398 40.61 -41.09 -17.01
N ASN A 399 39.87 -41.64 -16.03
CA ASN A 399 40.25 -42.84 -15.30
C ASN A 399 40.48 -44.01 -16.27
N GLN A 400 39.51 -44.30 -17.14
CA GLN A 400 39.64 -45.35 -18.15
C GLN A 400 40.84 -45.13 -19.08
N LEU A 401 41.04 -43.90 -19.57
CA LEU A 401 42.17 -43.58 -20.45
C LEU A 401 43.52 -43.81 -19.74
N VAL A 402 43.63 -43.45 -18.46
CA VAL A 402 44.84 -43.69 -17.67
C VAL A 402 45.04 -45.18 -17.41
N MET A 403 43.98 -45.95 -17.12
CA MET A 403 44.03 -47.41 -16.99
C MET A 403 44.48 -48.10 -18.28
N ASP A 404 43.89 -47.73 -19.42
CA ASP A 404 44.24 -48.27 -20.73
C ASP A 404 45.70 -47.94 -21.08
N THR A 405 46.14 -46.72 -20.77
CA THR A 405 47.54 -46.30 -20.93
C THR A 405 48.47 -47.10 -20.02
N GLN A 406 48.05 -47.39 -18.78
CA GLN A 406 48.82 -48.22 -17.85
C GLN A 406 48.96 -49.64 -18.37
N GLU A 407 47.88 -50.23 -18.88
CA GLU A 407 47.91 -51.58 -19.47
C GLU A 407 48.82 -51.63 -20.69
N GLN A 408 48.70 -50.63 -21.58
CA GLN A 408 49.55 -50.55 -22.77
C GLN A 408 51.02 -50.34 -22.41
N ALA A 409 51.32 -49.51 -21.41
CA ALA A 409 52.68 -49.34 -20.89
C ALA A 409 53.22 -50.67 -20.33
N LYS A 410 52.45 -51.40 -19.52
CA LYS A 410 52.85 -52.74 -19.03
C LYS A 410 53.12 -53.73 -20.17
N LYS A 411 52.28 -53.73 -21.22
CA LYS A 411 52.50 -54.56 -22.41
C LYS A 411 53.79 -54.18 -23.13
N THR A 412 54.02 -52.89 -23.37
CA THR A 412 55.26 -52.38 -23.98
C THR A 412 56.47 -52.75 -23.14
N GLN A 413 56.43 -52.55 -21.81
CA GLN A 413 57.51 -52.91 -20.90
C GLN A 413 57.87 -54.40 -21.01
N ARG A 414 56.85 -55.27 -21.00
CA ARG A 414 57.05 -56.72 -21.11
C ARG A 414 57.62 -57.11 -22.46
N LEU A 415 57.11 -56.53 -23.56
CA LEU A 415 57.62 -56.76 -24.91
C LEU A 415 59.07 -56.28 -25.05
N SER A 416 59.40 -55.11 -24.52
CA SER A 416 60.76 -54.56 -24.50
C SER A 416 61.72 -55.40 -23.67
N MET A 417 61.29 -55.95 -22.54
CA MET A 417 62.14 -56.87 -21.75
C MET A 417 62.41 -58.19 -22.49
N ILE A 418 61.39 -58.74 -23.17
CA ILE A 418 61.56 -59.93 -24.02
C ILE A 418 62.50 -59.61 -25.18
N LEU A 419 62.27 -58.51 -25.89
CA LEU A 419 63.12 -58.05 -26.99
C LEU A 419 64.56 -57.81 -26.53
N GLU A 420 64.77 -57.24 -25.35
CA GLU A 420 66.11 -56.99 -24.79
C GLU A 420 66.84 -58.31 -24.50
N THR A 421 66.12 -59.29 -23.95
CA THR A 421 66.64 -60.65 -23.68
C THR A 421 66.94 -61.39 -24.99
N ASP A 422 66.00 -61.38 -25.94
CA ASP A 422 66.14 -62.04 -27.24
C ASP A 422 67.25 -61.39 -28.07
N ALA A 423 67.36 -60.05 -28.02
CA ALA A 423 68.44 -59.31 -28.67
C ALA A 423 69.79 -59.67 -28.03
N ALA A 424 69.91 -59.70 -26.70
CA ALA A 424 71.15 -60.09 -26.02
C ALA A 424 71.58 -61.53 -26.38
N GLN A 425 70.65 -62.48 -26.35
CA GLN A 425 70.93 -63.85 -26.79
C GLN A 425 71.30 -63.94 -28.28
N SER A 426 70.65 -63.13 -29.11
CA SER A 426 70.95 -63.05 -30.54
C SER A 426 72.31 -62.42 -30.81
N VAL A 427 72.72 -61.41 -30.03
CA VAL A 427 74.07 -60.82 -30.05
C VAL A 427 75.09 -61.92 -29.75
N ASP A 428 74.95 -62.65 -28.64
CA ASP A 428 75.90 -63.69 -28.24
C ASP A 428 76.01 -64.80 -29.30
N LYS A 429 74.86 -65.27 -29.79
CA LYS A 429 74.81 -66.33 -30.80
C LYS A 429 75.33 -65.87 -32.16
N MET A 430 74.99 -64.66 -32.59
CA MET A 430 75.52 -64.11 -33.84
C MET A 430 76.99 -63.80 -33.72
N TYR A 431 77.49 -63.29 -32.60
CA TYR A 431 78.90 -63.07 -32.37
C TYR A 431 79.68 -64.39 -32.49
N ALA A 432 79.17 -65.48 -31.90
CA ALA A 432 79.74 -66.81 -32.06
C ALA A 432 79.71 -67.30 -33.52
N LEU A 433 78.55 -67.26 -34.19
CA LEU A 433 78.39 -67.68 -35.59
C LEU A 433 79.23 -66.84 -36.56
N SER A 434 79.32 -65.54 -36.33
CA SER A 434 80.11 -64.61 -37.13
C SER A 434 81.60 -64.81 -36.91
N THR A 435 82.03 -65.07 -35.68
CA THR A 435 83.42 -65.41 -35.37
C THR A 435 83.79 -66.73 -36.07
N GLU A 436 82.92 -67.74 -35.96
CA GLU A 436 83.09 -69.02 -36.65
C GLU A 436 83.12 -68.85 -38.18
N ALA A 437 82.17 -68.13 -38.76
CA ALA A 437 82.10 -67.87 -40.20
C ALA A 437 83.32 -67.07 -40.70
N THR A 438 83.79 -66.09 -39.92
CA THR A 438 84.99 -65.31 -40.24
C THR A 438 86.25 -66.17 -40.12
N MET A 439 86.36 -66.99 -39.09
CA MET A 439 87.47 -67.94 -38.92
C MET A 439 87.50 -68.95 -40.07
N LYS A 440 86.35 -69.56 -40.39
CA LYS A 440 86.21 -70.50 -41.50
C LYS A 440 86.48 -69.83 -42.85
N SER A 441 86.02 -68.59 -43.05
CA SER A 441 86.33 -67.84 -44.27
C SER A 441 87.83 -67.53 -44.37
N ARG A 442 88.50 -67.25 -43.24
CA ARG A 442 89.96 -67.04 -43.19
C ARG A 442 90.75 -68.33 -43.41
N GLU A 443 90.29 -69.44 -42.85
CA GLU A 443 90.84 -70.78 -43.06
C GLU A 443 90.71 -71.18 -44.53
N GLN A 444 89.52 -71.03 -45.11
CA GLN A 444 89.29 -71.24 -46.55
C GLN A 444 90.16 -70.32 -47.40
N LEU A 445 90.33 -69.05 -47.01
CA LEU A 445 91.23 -68.13 -47.70
C LEU A 445 92.68 -68.63 -47.63
N TYR A 446 93.13 -69.14 -46.48
CA TYR A 446 94.46 -69.71 -46.31
C TYR A 446 94.64 -70.95 -47.18
N GLU A 447 93.71 -71.91 -47.15
CA GLU A 447 93.73 -73.11 -47.99
C GLU A 447 93.71 -72.78 -49.49
N ILE A 448 92.81 -71.86 -49.91
CA ILE A 448 92.76 -71.39 -51.30
C ILE A 448 94.09 -70.74 -51.66
N THR A 449 94.67 -69.92 -50.79
CA THR A 449 95.94 -69.24 -51.07
C THR A 449 97.10 -70.22 -51.14
N GLU A 450 97.18 -71.20 -50.25
CA GLU A 450 98.19 -72.29 -50.29
C GLU A 450 98.05 -73.14 -51.56
N PHE A 451 96.83 -73.53 -51.93
CA PHE A 451 96.57 -74.25 -53.15
C PHE A 451 96.98 -73.43 -54.38
N LEU A 452 96.56 -72.17 -54.44
CA LEU A 452 96.93 -71.26 -55.54
C LEU A 452 98.45 -71.03 -55.61
N ASN A 453 99.14 -70.92 -54.46
CA ASN A 453 100.61 -70.83 -54.40
C ASN A 453 101.30 -72.11 -54.87
N SER A 454 100.76 -73.27 -54.50
CA SER A 454 101.28 -74.57 -54.97
C SER A 454 101.13 -74.73 -56.48
N VAL A 455 100.00 -74.27 -57.05
CA VAL A 455 99.79 -74.21 -58.50
C VAL A 455 100.79 -73.24 -59.15
N LEU A 456 101.00 -72.06 -58.57
CA LEU A 456 101.98 -71.08 -59.06
C LEU A 456 103.42 -71.61 -59.06
N ASN A 457 103.82 -72.39 -58.06
CA ASN A 457 105.17 -72.97 -57.98
C ASN A 457 105.44 -74.05 -59.05
N VAL A 458 104.39 -74.72 -59.55
CA VAL A 458 104.51 -75.71 -60.64
C VAL A 458 104.51 -75.05 -62.01
N LEU A 459 103.92 -73.85 -62.13
CA LEU A 459 103.87 -73.09 -63.36
C LEU A 459 105.19 -72.33 -63.55
N GLU A 460 106.06 -72.79 -64.46
CA GLU A 460 107.21 -72.00 -64.89
C GLU A 460 106.77 -70.72 -65.61
N SER A 461 107.51 -69.64 -65.39
CA SER A 461 107.30 -68.29 -65.95
C SER A 461 107.51 -68.24 -67.47
N SER A 462 106.68 -68.94 -68.24
CA SER A 462 106.66 -68.93 -69.71
C SER A 462 105.49 -68.07 -70.24
N GLU A 463 105.62 -67.59 -71.48
CA GLU A 463 104.63 -66.72 -72.11
C GLU A 463 103.25 -67.41 -72.27
N GLU A 464 103.23 -68.74 -72.44
CA GLU A 464 102.02 -69.58 -72.54
C GLU A 464 101.21 -69.67 -71.23
N ASN A 465 101.85 -69.50 -70.06
CA ASN A 465 101.19 -69.65 -68.76
C ASN A 465 100.63 -68.32 -68.18
N SER A 466 100.86 -67.19 -68.85
CA SER A 466 100.52 -65.84 -68.36
C SER A 466 99.03 -65.65 -68.07
N THR A 467 98.14 -66.29 -68.85
CA THR A 467 96.68 -66.19 -68.67
C THR A 467 96.21 -66.93 -67.44
N ILE A 468 96.78 -68.11 -67.16
CA ILE A 468 96.47 -68.94 -65.98
C ILE A 468 96.94 -68.24 -64.70
N ILE A 469 98.14 -67.65 -64.71
CA ILE A 469 98.66 -66.84 -63.59
C ILE A 469 97.70 -65.68 -63.28
N LYS A 470 97.18 -64.99 -64.31
CA LYS A 470 96.22 -63.90 -64.15
C LYS A 470 94.89 -64.35 -63.56
N ASP A 471 94.38 -65.52 -63.96
CA ASP A 471 93.16 -66.10 -63.38
C ASP A 471 93.35 -66.58 -61.93
N ILE A 472 94.55 -67.08 -61.59
CA ILE A 472 94.94 -67.39 -60.21
C ILE A 472 94.94 -66.12 -59.34
N GLU A 473 95.53 -65.02 -59.82
CA GLU A 473 95.48 -63.74 -59.09
C GLU A 473 94.04 -63.21 -58.94
N LYS A 474 93.20 -63.40 -59.96
CA LYS A 474 91.78 -63.05 -59.90
C LYS A 474 91.03 -63.92 -58.88
N MET A 475 91.29 -65.22 -58.81
CA MET A 475 90.74 -66.11 -57.78
C MET A 475 91.19 -65.71 -56.37
N ARG A 476 92.47 -65.36 -56.19
CA ARG A 476 92.99 -64.83 -54.92
C ARG A 476 92.28 -63.53 -54.53
N LYS A 477 92.05 -62.62 -55.49
CA LYS A 477 91.30 -61.39 -55.24
C LYS A 477 89.85 -61.67 -54.86
N VAL A 478 89.16 -62.55 -55.56
CA VAL A 478 87.76 -62.95 -55.24
C VAL A 478 87.66 -63.59 -53.85
N ALA A 479 88.62 -64.46 -53.47
CA ALA A 479 88.65 -65.06 -52.14
C ALA A 479 88.88 -64.03 -51.03
N ASN A 480 89.77 -63.06 -51.26
CA ASN A 480 90.00 -61.94 -50.35
C ASN A 480 88.75 -61.04 -50.23
N ASP A 481 88.16 -60.64 -51.37
CA ASP A 481 86.96 -59.80 -51.41
C ASP A 481 85.77 -60.48 -50.71
N ARG A 482 85.62 -61.80 -50.88
CA ARG A 482 84.60 -62.60 -50.18
C ARG A 482 84.81 -62.62 -48.67
N THR A 483 86.05 -62.83 -48.23
CA THR A 483 86.39 -62.81 -46.79
C THR A 483 86.19 -61.42 -46.18
N ALA A 484 86.56 -60.36 -46.92
CA ALA A 484 86.29 -58.98 -46.52
C ALA A 484 84.80 -58.69 -46.43
N SER A 485 84.00 -59.19 -47.38
CA SER A 485 82.53 -59.06 -47.36
C SER A 485 81.91 -59.78 -46.17
N VAL A 486 82.32 -61.02 -45.86
CA VAL A 486 81.83 -61.77 -44.69
C VAL A 486 82.17 -61.05 -43.38
N THR A 487 83.38 -60.48 -43.31
CA THR A 487 83.80 -59.68 -42.15
C THR A 487 82.96 -58.40 -42.02
N ASN A 488 82.69 -57.70 -43.12
CA ASN A 488 81.91 -56.47 -43.10
C ASN A 488 80.43 -56.73 -42.74
N THR A 489 79.82 -57.79 -43.29
CA THR A 489 78.47 -58.23 -42.92
C THR A 489 78.40 -58.59 -41.43
N THR A 490 79.43 -59.22 -40.88
CA THR A 490 79.52 -59.51 -39.45
C THR A 490 79.52 -58.23 -38.60
N ILE A 491 80.34 -57.23 -38.97
CA ILE A 491 80.40 -55.96 -38.25
C ILE A 491 79.03 -55.25 -38.29
N THR A 492 78.43 -55.14 -39.48
CA THR A 492 77.12 -54.49 -39.63
C THR A 492 76.03 -55.23 -38.84
N LEU A 493 76.05 -56.56 -38.82
CA LEU A 493 75.07 -57.34 -38.05
C LEU A 493 75.26 -57.13 -36.54
N SER A 494 76.51 -57.06 -36.07
CA SER A 494 76.82 -56.75 -34.67
C SER A 494 76.32 -55.37 -34.27
N ASP A 495 76.57 -54.34 -35.09
CA ASP A 495 76.11 -52.96 -34.85
C ASP A 495 74.58 -52.86 -34.83
N LEU A 496 73.89 -53.55 -35.75
CA LEU A 496 72.43 -53.60 -35.78
C LEU A 496 71.84 -54.29 -34.53
N MET A 497 72.45 -55.39 -34.08
CA MET A 497 71.99 -56.10 -32.89
C MET A 497 72.26 -55.32 -31.61
N GLN A 498 73.41 -54.63 -31.51
CA GLN A 498 73.70 -53.73 -30.40
C GLN A 498 72.71 -52.56 -30.38
N SER A 499 72.45 -51.93 -31.53
CA SER A 499 71.46 -50.86 -31.64
C SER A 499 70.05 -51.32 -31.26
N LEU A 500 69.66 -52.55 -31.64
CA LEU A 500 68.38 -53.14 -31.24
C LEU A 500 68.29 -53.34 -29.72
N HIS A 501 69.36 -53.83 -29.10
CA HIS A 501 69.43 -54.00 -27.64
C HIS A 501 69.31 -52.66 -26.91
N GLU A 502 70.06 -51.64 -27.35
CA GLU A 502 69.99 -50.27 -26.79
C GLU A 502 68.59 -49.66 -26.91
N GLN A 503 67.96 -49.74 -28.09
CA GLN A 503 66.58 -49.26 -28.30
C GLN A 503 65.57 -49.99 -27.43
N SER A 504 65.73 -51.30 -27.25
CA SER A 504 64.86 -52.10 -26.39
C SER A 504 64.97 -51.68 -24.92
N SER A 505 66.19 -51.44 -24.45
CA SER A 505 66.45 -50.95 -23.09
C SER A 505 65.86 -49.54 -22.87
N GLU A 506 65.98 -48.66 -23.86
CA GLU A 506 65.37 -47.32 -23.83
C GLU A 506 63.83 -47.40 -23.75
N LEU A 507 63.20 -48.28 -24.54
CA LEU A 507 61.75 -48.51 -24.47
C LEU A 507 61.30 -49.02 -23.09
N THR A 508 62.07 -49.92 -22.47
CA THR A 508 61.83 -50.38 -21.09
C THR A 508 61.87 -49.20 -20.11
N SER A 509 62.87 -48.33 -20.23
CA SER A 509 63.03 -47.13 -19.39
C SER A 509 61.88 -46.13 -19.55
N ILE A 510 61.47 -45.86 -20.80
CA ILE A 510 60.33 -44.99 -21.11
C ILE A 510 59.04 -45.55 -20.48
N SER A 511 58.81 -46.86 -20.64
CA SER A 511 57.63 -47.49 -20.08
C SER A 511 57.62 -47.45 -18.54
N ASN A 512 58.76 -47.66 -17.90
CA ASN A 512 58.89 -47.53 -16.44
C ASN A 512 58.54 -46.12 -15.95
N LYS A 513 59.07 -45.08 -16.59
CA LYS A 513 58.76 -43.68 -16.25
C LYS A 513 57.28 -43.35 -16.45
N LEU A 514 56.69 -43.87 -17.53
CA LEU A 514 55.25 -43.70 -17.79
C LEU A 514 54.41 -44.37 -16.70
N LEU A 515 54.74 -45.61 -16.30
CA LEU A 515 54.08 -46.31 -15.21
C LEU A 515 54.24 -45.59 -13.87
N GLU A 516 55.41 -45.02 -13.59
CA GLU A 516 55.66 -44.22 -12.40
C GLU A 516 54.78 -42.96 -12.39
N HIS A 517 54.68 -42.23 -13.50
CA HIS A 517 53.79 -41.07 -13.60
C HIS A 517 52.31 -41.46 -13.47
N ILE A 518 51.90 -42.58 -14.05
CA ILE A 518 50.53 -43.08 -13.91
C ILE A 518 50.23 -43.47 -12.45
N SER A 519 51.20 -44.01 -11.72
CA SER A 519 51.03 -44.40 -10.31
C SER A 519 50.72 -43.23 -9.37
N LYS A 520 50.96 -41.98 -9.80
CA LYS A 520 50.59 -40.77 -9.06
C LYS A 520 49.09 -40.49 -9.09
N PHE A 521 48.36 -41.06 -10.06
CA PHE A 521 46.91 -40.97 -10.10
C PHE A 521 46.30 -42.05 -9.19
N LYS A 522 45.29 -41.65 -8.43
CA LYS A 522 44.43 -42.58 -7.71
C LYS A 522 43.33 -43.03 -8.67
N LEU A 523 43.39 -44.30 -9.04
CA LEU A 523 42.53 -44.96 -10.02
C LEU A 523 41.37 -45.71 -9.36
#